data_AF-A0A3C1A1A7-F1
#
_entry.id   AF-A0A3C1A1A7-F1
#
_cell.length_a   1.000
_cell.length_b   1.000
_cell.length_c   1.000
_cell.angle_alpha   90.00
_cell.angle_beta   90.00
_cell.angle_gamma   90.00
#
_symmetry.space_group_name_H-M   'P 1'
#
loop_
_entity.id
_entity.type
_entity.pdbx_description
1 polymer ?
#
loop_
_entity_poly.entity_id
_entity_poly.type
_entity_poly.pdbx_seq_one_letter_code
_entity_poly.pdbx_strand_id
1 'polypeptide(L)'
;AWEYLSRTRETLISWQRDYAPADVETMGRAWQEIYAAEGSDWFWWYCSRNESPEEAILNETFRGHLANVFTLMGVPLPDWLKEPIQ
;
A
#
# COMPACT_ATOMS: atom_id res chain seq x y z
N ALA A 1 8.12 -0.55 -6.15
CA ALA A 1 7.46 0.13 -5.00
C ALA A 1 6.63 1.36 -5.38
N TRP A 2 7.20 2.37 -6.03
CA TRP A 2 6.49 3.62 -6.38
C TRP A 2 5.18 3.41 -7.15
N GLU A 3 5.19 2.54 -8.15
CA GLU A 3 4.00 2.22 -8.94
C GLU A 3 2.88 1.58 -8.11
N TYR A 4 3.22 0.69 -7.17
CA TYR A 4 2.26 0.01 -6.31
C TYR A 4 1.62 0.99 -5.34
N LEU A 5 2.43 1.88 -4.74
CA LEU A 5 1.93 2.95 -3.88
C LEU A 5 1.02 3.91 -4.66
N SER A 6 1.44 4.37 -5.85
CA SER A 6 0.65 5.29 -6.68
C SER A 6 -0.72 4.70 -7.01
N ARG A 7 -0.75 3.45 -7.51
CA ARG A 7 -2.00 2.76 -7.87
C ARG A 7 -2.94 2.58 -6.67
N THR A 8 -2.38 2.22 -5.51
CA THR A 8 -3.16 2.07 -4.27
C THR A 8 -3.76 3.41 -3.85
N ARG A 9 -2.96 4.49 -3.87
CA ARG A 9 -3.38 5.83 -3.51
C ARG A 9 -4.44 6.38 -4.46
N GLU A 10 -4.30 6.18 -5.76
CA GLU A 10 -5.29 6.56 -6.77
C GLU A 10 -6.64 5.86 -6.52
N THR A 11 -6.59 4.57 -6.17
CA THR A 11 -7.79 3.80 -5.82
C THR A 11 -8.45 4.37 -4.56
N LEU A 12 -7.68 4.66 -3.51
CA LEU A 12 -8.18 5.27 -2.28
C LEU A 12 -8.81 6.65 -2.52
N ILE A 13 -8.20 7.49 -3.36
CA ILE A 13 -8.74 8.81 -3.71
C ILE A 13 -10.07 8.67 -4.45
N SER A 14 -10.18 7.72 -5.40
CA SER A 14 -11.44 7.48 -6.10
C SER A 14 -12.52 6.99 -5.13
N TRP A 15 -12.19 6.01 -4.29
CA TRP A 15 -13.11 5.50 -3.27
C TRP A 15 -13.54 6.60 -2.29
N GLN A 16 -12.62 7.45 -1.84
CA GLN A 16 -12.91 8.59 -0.99
C GLN A 16 -13.92 9.53 -1.66
N ARG A 17 -13.75 9.90 -2.93
CA ARG A 17 -14.72 10.77 -3.62
C ARG A 17 -16.13 10.17 -3.62
N ASP A 18 -16.22 8.86 -3.79
CA ASP A 18 -17.49 8.17 -4.00
C ASP A 18 -18.18 7.78 -2.67
N TYR A 19 -17.43 7.66 -1.56
CA TYR A 19 -17.93 7.15 -0.26
C TYR A 19 -17.58 8.00 0.98
N ALA A 20 -16.79 9.09 0.87
CA ALA A 20 -16.22 9.87 1.99
C ALA A 20 -17.17 10.26 3.13
N PRO A 21 -18.42 10.70 2.89
CA PRO A 21 -19.27 11.17 3.98
C PRO A 21 -19.79 10.05 4.89
N ALA A 22 -19.72 8.78 4.46
CA ALA A 22 -20.36 7.66 5.14
C ALA A 22 -19.42 6.95 6.13
N ASP A 23 -18.10 7.02 5.95
CA ASP A 23 -17.16 6.22 6.73
C ASP A 23 -15.79 6.91 6.94
N VAL A 24 -15.80 7.97 7.75
CA VAL A 24 -14.63 8.80 8.05
C VAL A 24 -13.56 8.02 8.82
N GLU A 25 -13.94 7.08 9.68
CA GLU A 25 -13.01 6.26 10.47
C GLU A 25 -12.21 5.32 9.57
N THR A 26 -12.89 4.57 8.71
CA THR A 26 -12.23 3.66 7.76
C THR A 26 -11.35 4.43 6.79
N MET A 27 -11.80 5.59 6.32
CA MET A 27 -10.98 6.49 5.50
C MET A 27 -9.70 6.91 6.23
N GLY A 28 -9.81 7.31 7.50
CA GLY A 28 -8.66 7.68 8.32
C GLY A 28 -7.63 6.55 8.45
N ARG A 29 -8.11 5.33 8.72
CA ARG A 29 -7.26 4.13 8.81
C ARG A 29 -6.59 3.78 7.48
N ALA A 30 -7.32 3.87 6.37
CA ALA A 30 -6.78 3.60 5.04
C ALA A 30 -5.66 4.59 4.67
N TRP A 31 -5.81 5.87 5.03
CA TRP A 31 -4.76 6.86 4.85
C TRP A 31 -3.54 6.62 5.76
N GLN A 32 -3.73 6.11 6.99
CA GLN A 32 -2.61 5.73 7.85
C GLN A 32 -1.74 4.64 7.23
N GLU A 33 -2.34 3.64 6.57
CA GLU A 33 -1.60 2.60 5.85
C GLU A 33 -0.80 3.18 4.67
N ILE A 34 -1.36 4.15 3.92
CA ILE A 34 -0.63 4.88 2.88
C ILE A 34 0.60 5.60 3.45
N TYR A 35 0.44 6.29 4.59
CA TYR A 35 1.55 7.01 5.21
C TYR A 35 2.64 6.07 5.73
N ALA A 36 2.28 4.88 6.23
CA ALA A 36 3.25 3.86 6.60
C ALA A 36 4.03 3.34 5.37
N ALA A 37 3.35 3.17 4.24
CA ALA A 37 3.96 2.76 2.97
C ALA A 37 4.78 3.88 2.27
N GLU A 38 4.62 5.14 2.67
CA GLU A 38 5.40 6.28 2.15
C GLU A 38 6.78 6.43 2.81
N GLY A 39 7.13 5.56 3.76
CA GLY A 39 8.44 5.54 4.39
C GLY A 39 9.59 5.47 3.37
N SER A 40 10.58 6.35 3.48
CA SER A 40 11.73 6.42 2.57
C SER A 40 12.56 5.13 2.56
N ASP A 41 12.54 4.37 3.65
CA ASP A 41 13.30 3.13 3.81
C ASP A 41 12.88 2.06 2.80
N TRP A 42 11.61 2.04 2.41
CA TRP A 42 11.13 1.15 1.34
C TRP A 42 11.82 1.46 0.01
N PHE A 43 11.83 2.73 -0.36
CA PHE A 43 12.34 3.17 -1.66
C PHE A 43 13.86 3.13 -1.72
N TRP A 44 14.54 3.42 -0.61
CA TRP A 44 15.97 3.20 -0.50
C TRP A 44 16.32 1.73 -0.73
N TRP A 45 15.55 0.80 -0.14
CA TRP A 45 15.76 -0.64 -0.30
C TRP A 45 15.55 -1.14 -1.73
N TYR A 46 14.45 -0.76 -2.40
CA TYR A 46 14.17 -1.26 -3.76
C TYR A 46 14.96 -0.56 -4.87
N CYS A 47 15.51 0.65 -4.64
CA CYS A 47 16.26 1.39 -5.67
C CYS A 47 17.77 1.12 -5.64
N SER A 48 18.31 0.68 -4.51
CA SER A 48 19.67 0.14 -4.44
C SER A 48 19.57 -1.37 -4.62
N ARG A 49 20.45 -2.01 -5.39
CA ARG A 49 20.46 -3.47 -5.55
C ARG A 49 20.91 -4.13 -4.23
N ASN A 50 20.09 -4.00 -3.21
CA ASN A 50 20.31 -4.57 -1.89
C ASN A 50 19.79 -5.99 -1.92
N GLU A 51 20.67 -6.94 -1.67
CA GLU A 51 20.30 -8.33 -1.44
C GLU A 51 20.53 -8.60 0.05
N SER A 52 19.47 -8.92 0.78
CA SER A 52 19.59 -9.43 2.14
C SER A 52 18.48 -10.40 2.48
N PRO A 53 18.70 -11.30 3.47
CA PRO A 53 17.69 -12.24 3.95
C PRO A 53 16.37 -11.58 4.38
N GLU A 54 16.42 -10.32 4.80
CA GLU A 54 15.29 -9.52 5.28
C GLU A 54 14.43 -8.94 4.14
N GLU A 55 14.87 -9.04 2.88
CA GLU A 55 14.13 -8.54 1.71
C GLU A 55 12.71 -9.09 1.65
N ALA A 56 12.53 -10.39 1.92
CA ALA A 56 11.21 -11.02 1.91
C ALA A 56 10.26 -10.39 2.95
N ILE A 57 10.77 -10.11 4.16
CA ILE A 57 9.98 -9.50 5.25
C ILE A 57 9.63 -8.06 4.91
N LEU A 58 10.57 -7.30 4.33
CA LEU A 58 10.32 -5.94 3.87
C LEU A 58 9.28 -5.91 2.74
N ASN A 59 9.34 -6.86 1.81
CA ASN A 59 8.37 -7.02 0.73
C ASN A 59 6.98 -7.32 1.26
N GLU A 60 6.87 -8.29 2.16
CA GLU A 60 5.63 -8.66 2.81
C GLU A 60 5.04 -7.49 3.61
N THR A 61 5.86 -6.78 4.38
CA THR A 61 5.40 -5.65 5.21
C THR A 61 4.88 -4.50 4.35
N PHE A 62 5.65 -4.09 3.33
CA PHE A 62 5.23 -3.02 2.41
C PHE A 62 3.93 -3.39 1.68
N ARG A 63 3.85 -4.62 1.14
CA ARG A 63 2.64 -5.09 0.45
C ARG A 63 1.46 -5.28 1.41
N GLY A 64 1.72 -5.62 2.68
CA GLY A 64 0.75 -5.71 3.75
C GLY A 64 0.04 -4.39 4.00
N HIS A 65 0.80 -3.29 4.10
CA HIS A 65 0.23 -1.94 4.20
C HIS A 65 -0.70 -1.62 3.03
N LEU A 66 -0.26 -1.88 1.79
CA LEU A 66 -1.09 -1.65 0.61
C LEU A 66 -2.33 -2.55 0.61
N ALA A 67 -2.21 -3.82 1.01
CA ALA A 67 -3.31 -4.78 1.07
C ALA A 67 -4.37 -4.40 2.11
N ASN A 68 -3.93 -3.83 3.24
CA ASN A 68 -4.82 -3.30 4.26
C ASN A 68 -5.68 -2.16 3.72
N VAL A 69 -5.17 -1.30 2.82
CA VAL A 69 -5.97 -0.25 2.17
C VAL A 69 -7.16 -0.87 1.41
N PHE A 70 -6.93 -1.91 0.59
CA PHE A 70 -8.00 -2.60 -0.14
C PHE A 70 -9.00 -3.30 0.80
N THR A 71 -8.50 -3.93 1.87
CA THR A 71 -9.33 -4.58 2.90
C THR A 71 -10.24 -3.58 3.60
N LEU A 72 -9.71 -2.42 3.98
CA LEU A 72 -10.46 -1.34 4.64
C LEU A 72 -11.51 -0.74 3.71
N MET A 73 -11.19 -0.54 2.43
CA MET A 73 -12.15 -0.08 1.43
C MET A 73 -13.24 -1.13 1.11
N GLY A 74 -13.09 -2.38 1.57
CA GLY A 74 -14.01 -3.48 1.27
C GLY A 74 -13.99 -3.92 -0.20
N VAL A 75 -12.90 -3.64 -0.92
CA VAL A 75 -12.75 -3.98 -2.34
C VAL A 75 -11.83 -5.19 -2.52
N PRO A 76 -11.96 -5.96 -3.62
CA PRO A 76 -11.09 -7.09 -3.89
C PRO A 76 -9.61 -6.68 -3.99
N LEU A 77 -8.74 -7.52 -3.41
CA LEU A 77 -7.29 -7.33 -3.53
C LEU A 77 -6.84 -7.57 -4.98
N PRO A 78 -6.14 -6.62 -5.62
CA PRO A 78 -5.71 -6.77 -7.00
C PRO A 78 -4.58 -7.81 -7.13
N ASP A 79 -4.57 -8.52 -8.25
CA ASP A 79 -3.59 -9.59 -8.50
C ASP A 79 -2.15 -9.10 -8.53
N TRP A 80 -1.90 -7.89 -9.04
CA TRP A 80 -0.56 -7.29 -9.06
C TRP A 80 0.01 -7.08 -7.65
N LEU A 81 -0.82 -7.02 -6.61
CA LEU A 81 -0.34 -6.89 -5.23
C LEU A 81 -0.01 -8.25 -4.58
N LYS A 82 -0.29 -9.36 -5.28
CA LYS A 82 0.00 -10.73 -4.83
C LYS A 82 1.42 -11.19 -5.19
N GLU A 83 2.08 -10.50 -6.10
CA GLU A 83 3.45 -10.78 -6.50
C GLU A 83 4.47 -9.93 -5.72
N PRO A 84 5.64 -10.48 -5.37
CA PRO A 84 6.71 -9.71 -4.77
C PRO A 84 7.17 -8.57 -5.68
N ILE A 85 7.46 -7.42 -5.07
CA ILE A 85 8.06 -6.29 -5.79
C ILE A 85 9.52 -6.64 -6.12
N GLN A 86 9.91 -6.43 -7.38
CA GLN A 86 11.28 -6.55 -7.88
C GLN A 86 11.99 -5.19 -7.95
#